data_AF-A0A8T2SHG9-F1
#
_entry.id   AF-A0A8T2SHG9-F1
#
_cell.length_a   1.000
_cell.length_b   1.000
_cell.length_c   1.000
_cell.angle_alpha   90.00
_cell.angle_beta   90.00
_cell.angle_gamma   90.00
#
_symmetry.space_group_name_H-M   'P 1'
#
loop_
_entity.id
_entity.type
_entity.pdbx_description
1 polymer ?
#
loop_
_entity_poly.entity_id
_entity_poly.type
_entity_poly.pdbx_seq_one_letter_code
_entity_poly.pdbx_strand_id
1 'polypeptide(L)'
;MDFSSKKYVKHLSMRVEQLWESVSLLPIPQEEKLNACFDKITVSLFPPMERGEVIEMSSDTSLAEAVHILATNQILSAPVWDVDALEDASWIDKYLGLIEFEGIVHWILHQAEILTTGRVVTGAERVETSDNVASEAHVTGKSGDSTLPPVHSAGEAAVTGSAPLTVGGAFFEELTSSDLYRSTKVKDIAGSFRWAPFIPIQNSDTFLTLLLLLSKYRVKCLPLVESGEGRIDNFITQSSVIHMLSECTDFPWFESLGAKSLSEIGLPCMTTDKLAKVEEDQPVLQAFQLMCQRGIGAVPVVSKGGSHIVGNVSMRDIQFLLVVPEMYKTSRFMHIHISIYHF
;
A
#
# COMPACT_ATOMS: atom_id res chain seq x y z
N MET A 1 -13.51 -11.75 -13.78
CA MET A 1 -14.78 -11.27 -13.22
C MET A 1 -15.90 -12.24 -13.58
N ASP A 2 -16.54 -12.81 -12.56
CA ASP A 2 -17.71 -13.71 -12.70
C ASP A 2 -18.95 -12.97 -13.27
N PHE A 3 -19.86 -13.70 -13.92
CA PHE A 3 -21.14 -13.24 -14.45
C PHE A 3 -22.02 -12.55 -13.39
N SER A 4 -22.01 -13.05 -12.14
CA SER A 4 -22.76 -12.41 -11.04
C SER A 4 -22.17 -11.03 -10.74
N SER A 5 -20.85 -10.94 -10.60
CA SER A 5 -20.12 -9.69 -10.36
C SER A 5 -20.40 -8.65 -11.47
N LYS A 6 -20.36 -9.05 -12.75
CA LYS A 6 -20.71 -8.18 -13.88
C LYS A 6 -22.11 -7.57 -13.79
N LYS A 7 -23.10 -8.33 -13.30
CA LYS A 7 -24.48 -7.82 -13.13
C LYS A 7 -24.56 -6.74 -12.05
N TYR A 8 -23.87 -6.91 -10.92
CA TYR A 8 -23.80 -5.91 -9.85
C TYR A 8 -23.14 -4.63 -10.34
N VAL A 9 -21.98 -4.77 -10.99
CA VAL A 9 -21.20 -3.63 -11.50
C VAL A 9 -22.01 -2.84 -12.54
N LYS A 10 -22.73 -3.52 -13.45
CA LYS A 10 -23.62 -2.87 -14.42
C LYS A 10 -24.83 -2.18 -13.77
N HIS A 11 -25.41 -2.76 -12.72
CA HIS A 11 -26.48 -2.11 -11.98
C HIS A 11 -25.99 -0.81 -11.31
N LEU A 12 -24.78 -0.85 -10.74
CA LEU A 12 -24.14 0.29 -10.13
C LEU A 12 -23.84 1.40 -11.15
N SER A 13 -23.32 1.06 -12.34
CA SER A 13 -23.08 2.06 -13.40
C SER A 13 -24.38 2.70 -13.90
N MET A 14 -25.45 1.91 -14.12
CA MET A 14 -26.77 2.43 -14.45
C MET A 14 -27.34 3.37 -13.37
N ARG A 15 -27.05 3.08 -12.09
CA ARG A 15 -27.46 3.95 -10.99
C ARG A 15 -26.73 5.29 -11.01
N VAL A 16 -25.43 5.29 -11.34
CA VAL A 16 -24.66 6.53 -11.54
C VAL A 16 -25.28 7.36 -12.66
N GLU A 17 -25.62 6.75 -13.79
CA GLU A 17 -26.22 7.47 -14.93
C GLU A 17 -27.55 8.13 -14.58
N GLN A 18 -28.46 7.39 -13.94
CA GLN A 18 -29.75 7.95 -13.50
C GLN A 18 -29.58 9.16 -12.58
N LEU A 19 -28.60 9.12 -11.68
CA LEU A 19 -28.28 10.23 -10.80
C LEU A 19 -27.66 11.38 -11.59
N TRP A 20 -26.77 11.09 -12.54
CA TRP A 20 -26.15 12.07 -13.42
C TRP A 20 -27.18 12.86 -14.23
N GLU A 21 -28.17 12.20 -14.83
CA GLU A 21 -29.27 12.87 -15.55
C GLU A 21 -30.02 13.86 -14.66
N SER A 22 -30.31 13.46 -13.41
CA SER A 22 -31.02 14.31 -12.45
C SER A 22 -30.17 15.49 -11.95
N VAL A 23 -28.88 15.25 -11.70
CA VAL A 23 -27.94 16.23 -11.15
C VAL A 23 -27.47 17.21 -12.23
N SER A 24 -27.42 16.78 -13.48
CA SER A 24 -27.04 17.62 -14.62
C SER A 24 -27.96 18.82 -14.81
N LEU A 25 -29.22 18.72 -14.34
CA LEU A 25 -30.21 19.81 -14.35
C LEU A 25 -30.05 20.80 -13.20
N LEU A 26 -29.24 20.48 -12.19
CA LEU A 26 -29.03 21.34 -11.02
C LEU A 26 -28.00 22.44 -11.32
N PRO A 27 -28.17 23.66 -10.75
CA PRO A 27 -27.25 24.78 -10.94
C PRO A 27 -26.03 24.64 -10.01
N ILE A 28 -25.31 23.53 -10.10
CA ILE A 28 -24.07 23.27 -9.37
C ILE A 28 -22.87 23.19 -10.33
N PRO A 29 -21.64 23.50 -9.88
CA PRO A 29 -20.43 23.41 -10.69
C PRO A 29 -20.26 22.03 -11.32
N GLN A 30 -19.72 21.97 -12.54
CA GLN A 30 -19.60 20.72 -13.30
C GLN A 30 -18.74 19.68 -12.57
N GLU A 31 -17.69 20.14 -11.90
CA GLU A 31 -16.78 19.35 -11.08
C GLU A 31 -17.44 18.76 -9.82
N GLU A 32 -18.54 19.35 -9.34
CA GLU A 32 -19.27 18.86 -8.15
C GLU A 32 -20.37 17.86 -8.51
N LYS A 33 -20.78 17.78 -9.77
CA LYS A 33 -21.90 16.91 -10.20
C LYS A 33 -21.62 15.43 -9.93
N LEU A 34 -20.41 14.95 -10.20
CA LEU A 34 -20.05 13.56 -9.91
C LEU A 34 -20.03 13.30 -8.40
N ASN A 35 -19.51 14.24 -7.61
CA ASN A 35 -19.52 14.13 -6.15
C ASN A 35 -20.96 14.02 -5.64
N ALA A 36 -21.87 14.86 -6.14
CA ALA A 36 -23.29 14.81 -5.79
C ALA A 36 -23.99 13.50 -6.22
N CYS A 37 -23.52 12.85 -7.29
CA CYS A 37 -24.00 11.52 -7.68
C CYS A 37 -23.47 10.45 -6.72
N PHE A 38 -22.17 10.43 -6.47
CA PHE A 38 -21.52 9.42 -5.61
C PHE A 38 -21.96 9.52 -4.15
N ASP A 39 -22.34 10.71 -3.68
CA ASP A 39 -22.89 10.90 -2.34
C ASP A 39 -24.27 10.26 -2.15
N LYS A 40 -25.00 9.98 -3.24
CA LYS A 40 -26.34 9.35 -3.21
C LYS A 40 -26.31 7.83 -3.42
N ILE A 41 -25.12 7.25 -3.59
CA ILE A 41 -24.93 5.82 -3.81
C ILE A 41 -24.33 5.25 -2.54
N THR A 42 -24.95 4.21 -1.97
CA THR A 42 -24.42 3.51 -0.80
C THR A 42 -23.41 2.44 -1.20
N VAL A 43 -22.43 2.18 -0.35
CA VAL A 43 -21.40 1.15 -0.59
C VAL A 43 -21.98 -0.27 -0.62
N SER A 44 -23.15 -0.50 -0.04
CA SER A 44 -23.89 -1.78 -0.12
C SER A 44 -24.23 -2.23 -1.54
N LEU A 45 -24.16 -1.33 -2.54
CA LEU A 45 -24.38 -1.66 -3.95
C LEU A 45 -23.13 -2.24 -4.64
N PHE A 46 -21.96 -2.22 -4.00
CA PHE A 46 -20.77 -2.85 -4.53
C PHE A 46 -20.90 -4.38 -4.49
N PRO A 47 -20.34 -5.09 -5.49
CA PRO A 47 -20.39 -6.54 -5.50
C PRO A 47 -19.70 -7.15 -4.26
N PRO A 48 -20.20 -8.27 -3.74
CA PRO A 48 -19.48 -9.05 -2.72
C PRO A 48 -18.18 -9.61 -3.30
N MET A 49 -17.22 -9.98 -2.44
CA MET A 49 -15.97 -10.61 -2.88
C MET A 49 -16.23 -11.90 -3.65
N GLU A 50 -15.51 -12.10 -4.76
CA GLU A 50 -15.66 -13.29 -5.62
C GLU A 50 -15.27 -14.60 -4.92
N ARG A 51 -14.42 -14.56 -3.88
CA ARG A 51 -13.87 -15.74 -3.20
C ARG A 51 -14.61 -16.15 -1.91
N GLY A 52 -15.70 -15.47 -1.55
CA GLY A 52 -16.44 -15.76 -0.31
C GLY A 52 -15.87 -14.98 0.88
N GLU A 53 -15.49 -15.70 1.94
CA GLU A 53 -15.11 -15.13 3.24
C GLU A 53 -13.80 -14.34 3.19
N VAL A 54 -13.72 -13.33 4.05
CA VAL A 54 -12.51 -12.53 4.26
C VAL A 54 -11.43 -13.40 4.90
N ILE A 55 -10.24 -13.40 4.30
CA ILE A 55 -9.06 -13.99 4.94
C ILE A 55 -8.49 -12.96 5.90
N GLU A 56 -8.67 -13.21 7.18
CA GLU A 56 -8.06 -12.45 8.27
C GLU A 56 -6.80 -13.12 8.78
N MET A 57 -5.90 -12.36 9.38
CA MET A 57 -4.63 -12.85 9.91
C MET A 57 -4.48 -12.52 11.39
N SER A 58 -3.97 -13.48 12.16
CA SER A 58 -3.67 -13.24 13.56
C SER A 58 -2.42 -12.38 13.73
N SER A 59 -2.42 -11.49 14.72
CA SER A 59 -1.26 -10.64 15.00
C SER A 59 -0.02 -11.42 15.43
N ASP A 60 -0.17 -12.67 15.88
CA ASP A 60 0.94 -13.55 16.25
C ASP A 60 1.50 -14.41 15.10
N THR A 61 0.87 -14.37 13.92
CA THR A 61 1.31 -15.08 12.71
C THR A 61 2.71 -14.63 12.33
N SER A 62 3.59 -15.57 11.96
CA SER A 62 4.95 -15.23 11.51
C SER A 62 4.94 -14.52 10.16
N LEU A 63 5.95 -13.71 9.83
CA LEU A 63 6.05 -13.08 8.51
C LEU A 63 6.19 -14.10 7.36
N ALA A 64 6.88 -15.21 7.61
CA ALA A 64 6.98 -16.31 6.66
C ALA A 64 5.61 -16.91 6.34
N GLU A 65 4.81 -17.17 7.36
CA GLU A 65 3.44 -17.67 7.22
C GLU A 65 2.51 -16.62 6.59
N ALA A 66 2.64 -15.35 6.98
CA ALA A 66 1.87 -14.24 6.41
C ALA A 66 2.07 -14.14 4.89
N VAL A 67 3.33 -14.15 4.42
CA VAL A 67 3.67 -14.18 2.99
C VAL A 67 3.07 -15.39 2.30
N HIS A 68 3.17 -16.57 2.92
CA HIS A 68 2.61 -17.79 2.37
C HIS A 68 1.08 -17.73 2.23
N ILE A 69 0.37 -17.22 3.24
CA ILE A 69 -1.08 -17.02 3.23
C ILE A 69 -1.48 -16.06 2.11
N LEU A 70 -0.84 -14.89 2.05
CA LEU A 70 -1.15 -13.88 1.03
C LEU A 70 -0.93 -14.44 -0.39
N ALA A 71 0.19 -15.13 -0.62
CA ALA A 71 0.54 -15.69 -1.91
C ALA A 71 -0.39 -16.84 -2.35
N THR A 72 -0.62 -17.80 -1.46
CA THR A 72 -1.47 -18.99 -1.75
C THR A 72 -2.90 -18.57 -2.04
N ASN A 73 -3.38 -17.55 -1.34
CA ASN A 73 -4.72 -16.99 -1.56
C ASN A 73 -4.78 -15.92 -2.65
N GLN A 74 -3.64 -15.57 -3.27
CA GLN A 74 -3.52 -14.56 -4.33
C GLN A 74 -4.12 -13.20 -3.91
N ILE A 75 -3.95 -12.83 -2.66
CA ILE A 75 -4.38 -11.54 -2.10
C ILE A 75 -3.15 -10.69 -1.78
N LEU A 76 -3.28 -9.38 -1.93
CA LEU A 76 -2.16 -8.44 -1.69
C LEU A 76 -2.09 -7.92 -0.26
N SER A 77 -3.18 -8.11 0.49
CA SER A 77 -3.35 -7.60 1.84
C SER A 77 -4.38 -8.43 2.62
N ALA A 78 -4.25 -8.44 3.93
CA ALA A 78 -5.23 -9.03 4.84
C ALA A 78 -5.39 -8.16 6.09
N PRO A 79 -6.60 -8.04 6.67
CA PRO A 79 -6.78 -7.43 7.99
C PRO A 79 -6.08 -8.28 9.06
N VAL A 80 -5.50 -7.59 10.04
CA VAL A 80 -4.77 -8.24 11.15
C VAL A 80 -5.52 -8.00 12.44
N TRP A 81 -6.11 -9.06 13.00
CA TRP A 81 -6.78 -8.99 14.30
C TRP A 81 -5.77 -9.16 15.43
N ASP A 82 -5.93 -8.37 16.48
CA ASP A 82 -5.03 -8.40 17.64
C ASP A 82 -5.38 -9.54 18.60
N VAL A 83 -4.44 -10.47 18.81
CA VAL A 83 -4.59 -11.56 19.78
C VAL A 83 -4.77 -11.10 21.21
N ASP A 84 -4.30 -9.88 21.50
CA ASP A 84 -4.33 -9.30 22.84
C ASP A 84 -5.60 -8.41 23.04
N ALA A 85 -6.48 -8.29 22.04
CA ALA A 85 -7.72 -7.52 22.13
C ALA A 85 -8.79 -8.19 23.01
N LEU A 86 -9.60 -7.37 23.67
CA LEU A 86 -10.76 -7.84 24.44
C LEU A 86 -11.85 -8.40 23.51
N GLU A 87 -12.66 -9.35 24.01
CA GLU A 87 -13.75 -9.96 23.23
C GLU A 87 -14.80 -8.95 22.75
N ASP A 88 -15.05 -7.91 23.54
CA ASP A 88 -15.99 -6.81 23.26
C ASP A 88 -15.31 -5.55 22.70
N ALA A 89 -14.04 -5.68 22.28
CA ALA A 89 -13.28 -4.58 21.71
C ALA A 89 -13.98 -3.97 20.49
N SER A 90 -13.87 -2.65 20.37
CA SER A 90 -14.34 -1.94 19.19
C SER A 90 -13.52 -2.32 17.96
N TRP A 91 -14.03 -2.06 16.75
CA TRP A 91 -13.31 -2.37 15.51
C TRP A 91 -11.88 -1.82 15.45
N ILE A 92 -11.64 -0.63 16.00
CA ILE A 92 -10.33 0.03 15.97
C ILE A 92 -9.32 -0.63 16.92
N ASP A 93 -9.81 -1.25 18.00
CA ASP A 93 -8.99 -1.95 19.00
C ASP A 93 -8.83 -3.43 18.64
N LYS A 94 -9.80 -4.00 17.92
CA LYS A 94 -9.79 -5.40 17.48
C LYS A 94 -8.79 -5.66 16.35
N TYR A 95 -8.53 -4.67 15.49
CA TYR A 95 -7.64 -4.81 14.34
C TYR A 95 -6.48 -3.83 14.37
N LEU A 96 -5.26 -4.35 14.30
CA LEU A 96 -4.03 -3.54 14.25
C LEU A 96 -3.91 -2.76 12.93
N GLY A 97 -4.55 -3.23 11.87
CA GLY A 97 -4.44 -2.67 10.52
C GLY A 97 -4.61 -3.72 9.44
N LEU A 98 -4.01 -3.46 8.28
CA LEU A 98 -3.85 -4.42 7.21
C LEU A 98 -2.37 -4.71 6.99
N ILE A 99 -2.01 -5.99 6.97
CA ILE A 99 -0.72 -6.44 6.49
C ILE A 99 -0.75 -6.42 4.97
N GLU A 100 0.25 -5.79 4.34
CA GLU A 100 0.42 -5.78 2.88
C GLU A 100 1.79 -6.35 2.50
N PHE A 101 1.90 -6.99 1.33
CA PHE A 101 3.20 -7.41 0.79
C PHE A 101 4.22 -6.27 0.75
N GLU A 102 3.78 -5.06 0.39
CA GLU A 102 4.67 -3.89 0.32
C GLU A 102 5.22 -3.52 1.70
N GLY A 103 4.41 -3.59 2.76
CA GLY A 103 4.85 -3.33 4.13
C GLY A 103 5.89 -4.35 4.60
N ILE A 104 5.66 -5.64 4.32
CA ILE A 104 6.62 -6.71 4.63
C ILE A 104 7.96 -6.45 3.93
N VAL A 105 7.93 -6.05 2.65
CA VAL A 105 9.15 -5.73 1.90
C VAL A 105 9.89 -4.53 2.46
N HIS A 106 9.17 -3.45 2.75
CA HIS A 106 9.78 -2.27 3.32
C HIS A 106 10.50 -2.61 4.63
N TRP A 107 9.88 -3.43 5.48
CA TRP A 107 10.51 -3.93 6.70
C TRP A 107 11.75 -4.79 6.38
N ILE A 108 11.63 -5.76 5.46
CA ILE A 108 12.74 -6.63 5.03
C ILE A 108 13.95 -5.82 4.56
N LEU A 109 13.74 -4.83 3.70
CA LEU A 109 14.81 -4.02 3.13
C LEU A 109 15.45 -3.12 4.19
N HIS A 110 14.64 -2.64 5.13
CA HIS A 110 15.16 -1.89 6.28
C HIS A 110 16.05 -2.77 7.17
N GLN A 111 15.66 -4.03 7.45
CA GLN A 111 16.52 -4.97 8.17
C GLN A 111 17.84 -5.21 7.41
N ALA A 112 17.79 -5.33 6.08
CA ALA A 112 18.99 -5.46 5.25
C ALA A 112 19.92 -4.25 5.34
N GLU A 113 19.36 -3.04 5.32
CA GLU A 113 20.12 -1.80 5.48
C GLU A 113 20.78 -1.73 6.86
N ILE A 114 20.09 -2.13 7.93
CA ILE A 114 20.69 -2.23 9.27
C ILE A 114 21.86 -3.22 9.27
N LEU A 115 21.67 -4.42 8.71
CA LEU A 115 22.71 -5.47 8.68
C LEU A 115 23.94 -5.09 7.85
N THR A 116 23.75 -4.29 6.80
CA THR A 116 24.83 -3.87 5.90
C THR A 116 25.53 -2.57 6.33
N THR A 117 24.82 -1.66 7.00
CA THR A 117 25.35 -0.32 7.34
C THR A 117 25.54 -0.08 8.84
N GLY A 118 24.99 -0.95 9.71
CA GLY A 118 25.02 -0.77 11.15
C GLY A 118 24.22 0.44 11.67
N ARG A 119 23.45 1.13 10.81
CA ARG A 119 22.66 2.32 11.18
C ARG A 119 21.20 1.94 11.38
N VAL A 120 20.68 2.17 12.59
CA VAL A 120 19.23 2.13 12.87
C VAL A 120 18.65 3.48 12.44
N VAL A 121 17.98 3.51 11.29
CA VAL A 121 17.13 4.65 10.92
C VAL A 121 15.75 4.39 11.51
N THR A 122 15.41 5.04 12.62
CA THR A 122 14.03 5.04 13.12
C THR A 122 13.20 5.91 12.17
N GLY A 123 12.08 5.36 11.69
CA GLY A 123 11.18 6.04 10.75
C GLY A 123 10.50 7.24 11.38
N ALA A 124 11.20 8.37 11.48
CA ALA A 124 10.67 9.64 11.96
C ALA A 124 11.47 10.84 11.42
N GLU A 125 11.99 10.79 10.19
CA GLU A 125 12.43 12.03 9.53
C GLU A 125 11.25 12.61 8.74
N ARG A 126 10.50 13.48 9.42
CA ARG A 126 9.65 14.47 8.74
C ARG A 126 10.58 15.34 7.89
N VAL A 127 10.25 15.47 6.61
CA VAL A 127 10.77 16.53 5.75
C VAL A 127 10.43 17.87 6.41
N GLU A 128 11.42 18.53 7.01
CA GLU A 128 11.27 19.92 7.45
C GLU A 128 11.23 20.80 6.20
N THR A 129 10.05 21.27 5.86
CA THR A 129 9.87 22.43 4.99
C THR A 129 10.35 23.66 5.76
N SER A 130 11.44 24.27 5.28
CA SER A 130 11.99 25.50 5.82
C SER A 130 11.02 26.67 5.58
N ASP A 131 10.26 27.06 6.61
CA ASP A 131 9.60 28.36 6.62
C ASP A 131 10.31 29.28 7.62
N ASN A 132 11.05 30.22 7.04
CA ASN A 132 11.62 31.37 7.73
C ASN A 132 10.51 32.31 8.18
N VAL A 133 10.30 32.45 9.49
CA VAL A 133 9.74 33.68 10.07
C VAL A 133 10.57 34.05 11.30
N ALA A 134 11.30 35.15 11.16
CA ALA A 134 11.98 35.83 12.25
C ALA A 134 10.96 36.51 13.17
N SER A 135 11.13 36.37 14.48
CA SER A 135 10.71 37.41 15.42
C SER A 135 11.52 37.34 16.71
N GLU A 136 12.11 38.48 17.05
CA GLU A 136 12.94 38.75 18.24
C GLU A 136 12.09 38.88 19.52
N ALA A 137 12.65 38.51 20.68
CA ALA A 137 12.68 39.34 21.90
C ALA A 137 13.44 38.66 23.08
N HIS A 138 14.53 39.32 23.53
CA HIS A 138 14.93 39.71 24.90
C HIS A 138 14.19 39.08 26.12
N VAL A 139 14.74 38.79 27.32
CA VAL A 139 16.08 38.89 27.96
C VAL A 139 16.02 38.30 29.40
N THR A 140 17.18 37.85 29.92
CA THR A 140 17.60 37.63 31.34
C THR A 140 16.93 36.60 32.28
N GLY A 141 17.78 35.79 32.95
CA GLY A 141 17.64 35.57 34.40
C GLY A 141 17.96 34.18 34.99
N LYS A 142 19.23 33.95 35.36
CA LYS A 142 19.78 33.16 36.50
C LYS A 142 19.09 31.87 37.04
N SER A 143 19.91 30.81 37.07
CA SER A 143 20.27 29.92 38.21
C SER A 143 19.21 29.03 38.87
N GLY A 144 19.45 27.72 38.84
CA GLY A 144 18.75 26.73 39.67
C GLY A 144 19.19 25.30 39.36
N ASP A 145 20.11 24.80 40.20
CA ASP A 145 20.65 23.45 40.26
C ASP A 145 19.59 22.36 40.46
N SER A 146 19.75 21.20 39.80
CA SER A 146 19.15 19.90 40.17
C SER A 146 19.76 18.76 39.32
N THR A 147 20.81 18.16 39.87
CA THR A 147 21.41 16.86 39.57
C THR A 147 20.40 15.70 39.45
N LEU A 148 20.65 14.78 38.49
CA LEU A 148 20.56 13.30 38.59
C LEU A 148 21.04 12.65 37.24
N PRO A 149 21.46 11.37 37.22
CA PRO A 149 22.86 10.89 37.09
C PRO A 149 23.32 10.55 35.66
N PRO A 150 24.64 10.27 35.44
CA PRO A 150 25.19 9.96 34.13
C PRO A 150 24.78 8.54 33.68
N VAL A 151 24.20 8.43 32.47
CA VAL A 151 23.97 7.13 31.86
C VAL A 151 25.32 6.61 31.38
N HIS A 152 25.78 5.57 32.06
CA HIS A 152 26.99 4.85 31.77
C HIS A 152 26.97 4.30 30.34
N SER A 153 28.00 4.62 29.57
CA SER A 153 28.45 3.82 28.43
C SER A 153 28.74 2.41 28.93
N ALA A 154 27.93 1.44 28.51
CA ALA A 154 28.13 0.04 28.84
C ALA A 154 27.97 -0.81 27.57
N GLY A 155 29.10 -1.37 27.13
CA GLY A 155 29.17 -2.69 26.52
C GLY A 155 28.95 -2.76 25.01
N GLU A 156 30.03 -2.61 24.25
CA GLU A 156 30.21 -3.36 23.00
C GLU A 156 30.09 -4.86 23.32
N ALA A 157 28.89 -5.41 23.14
CA ALA A 157 28.72 -6.85 23.02
C ALA A 157 29.02 -7.21 21.56
N ALA A 158 30.15 -7.88 21.36
CA ALA A 158 30.59 -8.41 20.08
C ALA A 158 29.50 -9.26 19.43
N VAL A 159 28.86 -8.72 18.39
CA VAL A 159 28.08 -9.51 17.44
C VAL A 159 29.07 -10.31 16.60
N THR A 160 29.11 -11.60 16.87
CA THR A 160 29.88 -12.59 16.12
C THR A 160 29.53 -12.48 14.64
N GLY A 161 30.56 -12.30 13.81
CA GLY A 161 30.43 -11.90 12.41
C GLY A 161 29.54 -12.81 11.56
N SER A 162 28.55 -12.19 10.92
CA SER A 162 28.08 -12.62 9.62
C SER A 162 28.88 -11.87 8.55
N ALA A 163 29.23 -12.57 7.47
CA ALA A 163 29.85 -11.96 6.30
C ALA A 163 28.92 -10.85 5.75
N PRO A 164 29.45 -9.76 5.16
CA PRO A 164 28.62 -8.78 4.50
C PRO A 164 27.82 -9.48 3.41
N LEU A 165 26.49 -9.46 3.54
CA LEU A 165 25.53 -9.93 2.54
C LEU A 165 25.94 -9.37 1.18
N THR A 166 26.45 -10.22 0.28
CA THR A 166 26.63 -9.86 -1.12
C THR A 166 25.26 -9.51 -1.69
N VAL A 167 25.04 -8.22 -1.93
CA VAL A 167 23.80 -7.61 -2.43
C VAL A 167 23.55 -8.11 -3.86
N GLY A 168 23.03 -9.32 -3.97
CA GLY A 168 22.70 -10.04 -5.20
C GLY A 168 21.59 -11.06 -4.92
N GLY A 169 21.28 -11.94 -5.89
CA GLY A 169 20.15 -12.89 -5.78
C GLY A 169 20.13 -13.77 -4.51
N ALA A 170 21.27 -13.95 -3.85
CA ALA A 170 21.39 -14.68 -2.57
C ALA A 170 20.72 -13.97 -1.38
N PHE A 171 20.48 -12.65 -1.44
CA PHE A 171 19.89 -11.89 -0.33
C PHE A 171 18.50 -12.41 0.07
N PHE A 172 17.60 -12.62 -0.88
CA PHE A 172 16.24 -13.08 -0.59
C PHE A 172 16.23 -14.53 -0.10
N GLU A 173 17.15 -15.37 -0.58
CA GLU A 173 17.31 -16.76 -0.12
C GLU A 173 17.85 -16.81 1.33
N GLU A 174 18.86 -16.01 1.64
CA GLU A 174 19.41 -15.92 3.00
C GLU A 174 18.38 -15.35 3.99
N LEU A 175 17.67 -14.29 3.59
CA LEU A 175 16.61 -13.70 4.37
C LEU A 175 15.47 -14.68 4.64
N THR A 176 14.92 -15.32 3.61
CA THR A 176 13.81 -16.28 3.76
C THR A 176 14.21 -17.53 4.55
N SER A 177 15.52 -17.82 4.60
CA SER A 177 16.10 -18.89 5.42
C SER A 177 16.45 -18.45 6.85
N SER A 178 16.47 -17.13 7.13
CA SER A 178 16.90 -16.58 8.42
C SER A 178 15.90 -16.82 9.55
N ASP A 179 16.42 -16.99 10.77
CA ASP A 179 15.59 -17.07 11.97
C ASP A 179 14.82 -15.76 12.22
N LEU A 180 15.40 -14.62 11.85
CA LEU A 180 14.75 -13.31 11.96
C LEU A 180 13.42 -13.29 11.19
N TYR A 181 13.44 -13.67 9.91
CA TYR A 181 12.24 -13.69 9.08
C TYR A 181 11.19 -14.70 9.57
N ARG A 182 11.63 -15.86 10.04
CA ARG A 182 10.74 -16.94 10.51
C ARG A 182 10.12 -16.68 11.88
N SER A 183 10.81 -15.95 12.76
CA SER A 183 10.36 -15.71 14.12
C SER A 183 9.66 -14.37 14.31
N THR A 184 9.90 -13.39 13.42
CA THR A 184 9.20 -12.10 13.47
C THR A 184 7.71 -12.31 13.21
N LYS A 185 6.89 -11.76 14.10
CA LYS A 185 5.43 -11.81 14.01
C LYS A 185 4.89 -10.58 13.31
N VAL A 186 3.67 -10.68 12.79
CA VAL A 186 2.99 -9.57 12.14
C VAL A 186 2.85 -8.37 13.10
N LYS A 187 2.53 -8.60 14.38
CA LYS A 187 2.45 -7.53 15.38
C LYS A 187 3.76 -6.79 15.63
N ASP A 188 4.90 -7.45 15.44
CA ASP A 188 6.22 -6.84 15.64
C ASP A 188 6.51 -5.77 14.58
N ILE A 189 5.83 -5.83 13.43
CA ILE A 189 5.96 -4.86 12.33
C ILE A 189 4.73 -3.95 12.19
N ALA A 190 3.68 -4.17 12.99
CA ALA A 190 2.49 -3.35 12.96
C ALA A 190 2.81 -1.88 13.30
N GLY A 191 2.21 -0.94 12.58
CA GLY A 191 2.48 0.49 12.73
C GLY A 191 3.87 0.94 12.25
N SER A 192 4.74 0.02 11.85
CA SER A 192 6.03 0.34 11.23
C SER A 192 5.93 0.39 9.70
N PHE A 193 6.91 1.02 9.05
CA PHE A 193 7.18 0.97 7.60
C PHE A 193 5.96 0.68 6.69
N ARG A 194 5.26 1.73 6.25
CA ARG A 194 4.13 1.63 5.29
C ARG A 194 3.03 0.65 5.75
N TRP A 195 2.63 0.76 7.01
CA TRP A 195 1.47 0.06 7.57
C TRP A 195 0.14 0.71 7.14
N ALA A 196 -0.80 -0.10 6.66
CA ALA A 196 -2.13 0.38 6.28
C ALA A 196 -3.07 0.35 7.51
N PRO A 197 -3.71 1.47 7.87
CA PRO A 197 -4.65 1.50 8.99
C PRO A 197 -5.92 0.70 8.68
N PHE A 198 -6.54 0.14 9.71
CA PHE A 198 -7.87 -0.46 9.59
C PHE A 198 -8.91 0.66 9.58
N ILE A 199 -9.52 0.92 8.42
CA ILE A 199 -10.54 1.96 8.25
C ILE A 199 -11.85 1.27 7.85
N PRO A 200 -12.72 0.94 8.82
CA PRO A 200 -13.98 0.30 8.53
C PRO A 200 -14.95 1.28 7.86
N ILE A 201 -15.72 0.77 6.92
CA ILE A 201 -16.90 1.41 6.35
C ILE A 201 -18.12 0.54 6.61
N GLN A 202 -19.30 1.15 6.63
CA GLN A 202 -20.58 0.51 6.85
C GLN A 202 -21.43 0.54 5.60
N ASN A 203 -22.42 -0.36 5.51
CA ASN A 203 -23.34 -0.45 4.36
C ASN A 203 -24.04 0.87 4.00
N SER A 204 -24.25 1.75 4.98
CA SER A 204 -24.86 3.08 4.81
C SER A 204 -23.91 4.16 4.32
N ASP A 205 -22.59 3.93 4.36
CA ASP A 205 -21.61 4.90 3.87
C ASP A 205 -21.79 5.11 2.37
N THR A 206 -21.44 6.31 1.92
CA THR A 206 -21.62 6.69 0.53
C THR A 206 -20.42 6.31 -0.32
N PHE A 207 -20.63 6.15 -1.62
CA PHE A 207 -19.56 5.92 -2.56
C PHE A 207 -18.59 7.11 -2.59
N LEU A 208 -19.07 8.33 -2.36
CA LEU A 208 -18.19 9.49 -2.16
C LEU A 208 -17.27 9.32 -0.94
N THR A 209 -17.81 8.92 0.21
CA THR A 209 -17.02 8.63 1.42
C THR A 209 -15.95 7.57 1.15
N LEU A 210 -16.31 6.48 0.46
CA LEU A 210 -15.36 5.46 0.02
C LEU A 210 -14.19 6.07 -0.78
N LEU A 211 -14.49 6.85 -1.82
CA LEU A 211 -13.47 7.48 -2.67
C LEU A 211 -12.54 8.42 -1.87
N LEU A 212 -13.13 9.21 -0.97
CA LEU A 212 -12.38 10.16 -0.13
C LEU A 212 -11.46 9.42 0.84
N LEU A 213 -11.91 8.34 1.46
CA LEU A 213 -11.11 7.52 2.37
C LEU A 213 -9.94 6.82 1.65
N LEU A 214 -10.21 6.18 0.49
CA LEU A 214 -9.18 5.55 -0.33
C LEU A 214 -8.08 6.55 -0.71
N SER A 215 -8.47 7.78 -1.10
CA SER A 215 -7.54 8.84 -1.50
C SER A 215 -6.78 9.46 -0.33
N LYS A 216 -7.50 9.89 0.72
CA LYS A 216 -6.93 10.61 1.87
C LYS A 216 -5.93 9.76 2.64
N TYR A 217 -6.26 8.49 2.87
CA TYR A 217 -5.40 7.57 3.60
C TYR A 217 -4.49 6.75 2.70
N ARG A 218 -4.59 6.94 1.37
CA ARG A 218 -3.80 6.22 0.35
C ARG A 218 -3.85 4.69 0.51
N VAL A 219 -5.00 4.18 0.95
CA VAL A 219 -5.25 2.75 1.16
C VAL A 219 -5.82 2.12 -0.10
N LYS A 220 -5.48 0.85 -0.35
CA LYS A 220 -5.88 0.13 -1.57
C LYS A 220 -7.27 -0.49 -1.47
N CYS A 221 -7.76 -0.66 -0.24
CA CYS A 221 -9.07 -1.23 0.03
C CYS A 221 -9.60 -0.75 1.39
N LEU A 222 -10.91 -0.87 1.56
CA LEU A 222 -11.60 -0.57 2.82
C LEU A 222 -12.44 -1.79 3.22
N PRO A 223 -12.29 -2.29 4.47
CA PRO A 223 -13.15 -3.34 5.03
C PRO A 223 -14.57 -2.82 5.24
N LEU A 224 -15.54 -3.51 4.65
CA LEU A 224 -16.97 -3.31 4.90
C LEU A 224 -17.38 -4.18 6.07
N VAL A 225 -17.92 -3.55 7.12
CA VAL A 225 -18.30 -4.22 8.37
C VAL A 225 -19.78 -3.99 8.66
N GLU A 226 -20.42 -4.97 9.30
CA GLU A 226 -21.75 -4.83 9.88
C GLU A 226 -21.66 -4.39 11.34
N SER A 227 -22.58 -3.51 11.75
CA SER A 227 -22.65 -3.05 13.14
C SER A 227 -23.06 -4.20 14.06
N GLY A 228 -22.21 -4.55 15.02
CA GLY A 228 -22.55 -5.47 16.11
C GLY A 228 -22.27 -6.95 15.85
N GLU A 229 -21.94 -7.37 14.62
CA GLU A 229 -21.63 -8.78 14.31
C GLU A 229 -20.15 -9.14 14.46
N GLY A 230 -19.26 -8.14 14.57
CA GLY A 230 -17.83 -8.36 14.77
C GLY A 230 -17.11 -9.09 13.62
N ARG A 231 -17.79 -9.24 12.46
CA ARG A 231 -17.27 -9.86 11.23
C ARG A 231 -17.10 -8.85 10.09
N ILE A 232 -16.04 -9.02 9.30
CA ILE A 232 -15.84 -8.24 8.08
C ILE A 232 -16.61 -8.94 6.95
N ASP A 233 -17.53 -8.23 6.32
CA ASP A 233 -18.39 -8.80 5.27
C ASP A 233 -17.76 -8.78 3.89
N ASN A 234 -16.99 -7.74 3.60
CA ASN A 234 -16.45 -7.51 2.26
C ASN A 234 -15.22 -6.58 2.29
N PHE A 235 -14.47 -6.52 1.19
CA PHE A 235 -13.48 -5.49 0.92
C PHE A 235 -13.82 -4.75 -0.36
N ILE A 236 -13.92 -3.42 -0.27
CA ILE A 236 -14.04 -2.60 -1.47
C ILE A 236 -12.66 -2.07 -1.84
N THR A 237 -12.14 -2.56 -2.96
CA THR A 237 -10.80 -2.22 -3.45
C THR A 237 -10.84 -1.05 -4.45
N GLN A 238 -9.72 -0.34 -4.62
CA GLN A 238 -9.57 0.66 -5.69
C GLN A 238 -9.85 0.04 -7.06
N SER A 239 -9.39 -1.19 -7.32
CA SER A 239 -9.68 -1.89 -8.59
C SER A 239 -11.18 -2.12 -8.78
N SER A 240 -11.93 -2.45 -7.73
CA SER A 240 -13.39 -2.62 -7.78
C SER A 240 -14.09 -1.32 -8.22
N VAL A 241 -13.61 -0.17 -7.73
CA VAL A 241 -14.07 1.16 -8.15
C VAL A 241 -13.77 1.40 -9.63
N ILE A 242 -12.56 1.08 -10.09
CA ILE A 242 -12.17 1.28 -11.49
C ILE A 242 -12.97 0.38 -12.43
N HIS A 243 -13.19 -0.89 -12.07
CA HIS A 243 -14.04 -1.79 -12.85
C HIS A 243 -15.48 -1.27 -12.94
N MET A 244 -16.02 -0.71 -11.86
CA MET A 244 -17.32 -0.04 -11.90
C MET A 244 -17.34 1.14 -12.87
N LEU A 245 -16.35 2.02 -12.80
CA LEU A 245 -16.26 3.15 -13.73
C LEU A 245 -16.09 2.70 -15.18
N SER A 246 -15.44 1.55 -15.44
CA SER A 246 -15.30 1.02 -16.81
C SER A 246 -16.63 0.58 -17.43
N GLU A 247 -17.63 0.22 -16.62
CA GLU A 247 -19.00 -0.06 -17.08
C GLU A 247 -19.81 1.22 -17.35
N CYS A 248 -19.22 2.41 -17.15
CA CYS A 248 -19.79 3.70 -17.53
C CYS A 248 -19.35 4.16 -18.94
N THR A 249 -18.56 3.35 -19.66
CA THR A 249 -17.95 3.74 -20.95
C THR A 249 -18.95 4.10 -22.05
N ASP A 250 -20.18 3.60 -21.98
CA ASP A 250 -21.26 3.92 -22.93
C ASP A 250 -22.04 5.21 -22.59
N PHE A 251 -21.71 5.89 -21.49
CA PHE A 251 -22.43 7.10 -21.05
C PHE A 251 -21.75 8.39 -21.54
N PRO A 252 -22.49 9.37 -22.09
CA PRO A 252 -21.91 10.57 -22.71
C PRO A 252 -20.96 11.38 -21.81
N TRP A 253 -21.23 11.43 -20.51
CA TRP A 253 -20.36 12.16 -19.57
C TRP A 253 -19.01 11.47 -19.34
N PHE A 254 -18.99 10.13 -19.37
CA PHE A 254 -17.77 9.36 -19.20
C PHE A 254 -16.98 9.31 -20.51
N GLU A 255 -17.66 9.19 -21.66
CA GLU A 255 -17.03 9.34 -22.98
C GLU A 255 -16.34 10.70 -23.12
N SER A 256 -17.00 11.78 -22.69
CA SER A 256 -16.43 13.13 -22.68
C SER A 256 -15.17 13.24 -21.81
N LEU A 257 -15.13 12.53 -20.67
CA LEU A 257 -13.94 12.45 -19.83
C LEU A 257 -12.84 11.63 -20.51
N GLY A 258 -13.17 10.47 -21.09
CA GLY A 258 -12.25 9.55 -21.75
C GLY A 258 -11.65 10.07 -23.05
N ALA A 259 -12.31 11.04 -23.71
CA ALA A 259 -11.80 11.70 -24.91
C ALA A 259 -10.69 12.72 -24.63
N LYS A 260 -10.52 13.16 -23.37
CA LYS A 260 -9.48 14.11 -22.99
C LYS A 260 -8.10 13.44 -22.98
N SER A 261 -7.09 14.17 -23.42
CA SER A 261 -5.69 13.79 -23.22
C SER A 261 -5.32 13.80 -21.73
N LEU A 262 -4.28 13.04 -21.36
CA LEU A 262 -3.78 13.01 -19.97
C LEU A 262 -3.37 14.40 -19.46
N SER A 263 -2.86 15.26 -20.35
CA SER A 263 -2.53 16.66 -20.05
C SER A 263 -3.75 17.53 -19.77
N GLU A 264 -4.87 17.27 -20.45
CA GLU A 264 -6.12 18.02 -20.25
C GLU A 264 -6.89 17.58 -19.00
N ILE A 265 -6.73 16.32 -18.59
CA ILE A 265 -7.34 15.79 -17.35
C ILE A 265 -6.67 16.41 -16.11
N GLY A 266 -5.44 16.92 -16.24
CA GLY A 266 -4.71 17.50 -15.11
C GLY A 266 -4.21 16.45 -14.12
N LEU A 267 -3.98 15.22 -14.59
CA LEU A 267 -3.29 14.21 -13.78
C LEU A 267 -1.88 14.71 -13.44
N PRO A 268 -1.36 14.39 -12.24
CA PRO A 268 0.00 14.74 -11.87
C PRO A 268 1.00 14.29 -12.94
N CYS A 269 1.68 15.26 -13.57
CA CYS A 269 2.70 15.00 -14.57
C CYS A 269 4.08 15.17 -13.94
N MET A 270 5.00 14.24 -14.21
CA MET A 270 6.37 14.27 -13.72
C MET A 270 7.34 14.53 -14.86
N THR A 271 8.39 15.31 -14.60
CA THR A 271 9.47 15.57 -15.55
C THR A 271 10.43 14.37 -15.63
N THR A 272 11.06 14.18 -16.78
CA THR A 272 11.89 12.99 -17.06
C THR A 272 13.14 12.91 -16.19
N ASP A 273 13.67 14.04 -15.73
CA ASP A 273 14.80 14.14 -14.79
C ASP A 273 14.45 13.62 -13.38
N LYS A 274 13.16 13.62 -13.02
CA LYS A 274 12.67 13.11 -11.74
C LYS A 274 12.23 11.65 -11.81
N LEU A 275 12.24 11.04 -12.99
CA LEU A 275 11.81 9.65 -13.19
C LEU A 275 12.84 8.67 -12.62
N ALA A 276 12.48 8.06 -11.50
CA ALA A 276 13.16 6.89 -10.98
C ALA A 276 13.07 5.75 -12.01
N LYS A 277 14.21 5.17 -12.38
CA LYS A 277 14.34 4.08 -13.35
C LYS A 277 15.53 3.21 -12.98
N VAL A 278 15.55 1.97 -13.44
CA VAL A 278 16.67 1.04 -13.29
C VAL A 278 17.13 0.53 -14.66
N GLU A 279 18.42 0.26 -14.82
CA GLU A 279 18.95 -0.36 -16.04
C GLU A 279 18.76 -1.88 -16.02
N GLU A 280 18.60 -2.50 -17.18
CA GLU A 280 18.33 -3.94 -17.32
C GLU A 280 19.43 -4.86 -16.76
N ASP A 281 20.65 -4.34 -16.60
CA ASP A 281 21.79 -5.07 -16.02
C ASP A 281 21.97 -4.83 -14.51
N GLN A 282 21.12 -4.01 -13.88
CA GLN A 282 21.13 -3.78 -12.43
C GLN A 282 20.43 -4.90 -11.66
N PRO A 283 20.87 -5.21 -10.42
CA PRO A 283 20.20 -6.19 -9.57
C PRO A 283 18.76 -5.77 -9.26
N VAL A 284 17.83 -6.73 -9.29
CA VAL A 284 16.41 -6.48 -8.96
C VAL A 284 16.21 -5.87 -7.57
N LEU A 285 17.11 -6.18 -6.62
CA LEU A 285 17.12 -5.59 -5.27
C LEU A 285 17.24 -4.06 -5.30
N GLN A 286 18.01 -3.51 -6.25
CA GLN A 286 18.15 -2.07 -6.42
C GLN A 286 16.83 -1.40 -6.83
N ALA A 287 15.99 -2.10 -7.62
CA ALA A 287 14.66 -1.63 -7.96
C ALA A 287 13.77 -1.50 -6.73
N PHE A 288 13.77 -2.51 -5.84
CA PHE A 288 13.00 -2.45 -4.60
C PHE A 288 13.51 -1.40 -3.61
N GLN A 289 14.83 -1.27 -3.46
CA GLN A 289 15.42 -0.20 -2.65
C GLN A 289 15.02 1.18 -3.16
N LEU A 290 15.10 1.41 -4.48
CA LEU A 290 14.70 2.66 -5.11
C LEU A 290 13.20 2.94 -4.89
N MET A 291 12.35 1.92 -5.02
CA MET A 291 10.91 2.02 -4.74
C MET A 291 10.64 2.43 -3.29
N CYS A 292 11.33 1.82 -2.32
CA CYS A 292 11.19 2.15 -0.91
C CYS A 292 11.69 3.56 -0.58
N GLN A 293 12.86 3.95 -1.09
CA GLN A 293 13.46 5.26 -0.84
C GLN A 293 12.64 6.41 -1.43
N ARG A 294 11.98 6.19 -2.58
CA ARG A 294 11.16 7.20 -3.27
C ARG A 294 9.68 7.12 -2.91
N GLY A 295 9.24 6.11 -2.16
CA GLY A 295 7.83 5.89 -1.84
C GLY A 295 6.96 5.61 -3.08
N ILE A 296 7.51 4.91 -4.07
CA ILE A 296 6.84 4.59 -5.34
C ILE A 296 6.58 3.07 -5.45
N GLY A 297 5.51 2.68 -6.15
CA GLY A 297 5.10 1.27 -6.24
C GLY A 297 5.67 0.49 -7.43
N ALA A 298 6.30 1.17 -8.39
CA ALA A 298 6.90 0.56 -9.57
C ALA A 298 7.99 1.44 -10.17
N VAL A 299 8.94 0.83 -10.87
CA VAL A 299 9.97 1.51 -11.66
C VAL A 299 10.05 0.91 -13.06
N PRO A 300 10.17 1.74 -14.11
CA PRO A 300 10.49 1.26 -15.45
C PRO A 300 11.93 0.72 -15.50
N VAL A 301 12.11 -0.38 -16.23
CA VAL A 301 13.42 -0.93 -16.59
C VAL A 301 13.78 -0.40 -17.95
N VAL A 302 14.97 0.19 -18.09
CA VAL A 302 15.47 0.74 -19.35
C VAL A 302 16.66 -0.05 -19.89
N SER A 303 16.81 -0.05 -21.21
CA SER A 303 17.99 -0.60 -21.88
C SER A 303 19.27 -0.02 -21.30
N LYS A 304 20.39 -0.74 -21.36
CA LYS A 304 21.70 -0.19 -20.99
C LYS A 304 21.95 1.16 -21.66
N GLY A 305 22.30 2.19 -20.88
CA GLY A 305 22.46 3.57 -21.37
C GLY A 305 21.16 4.38 -21.52
N GLY A 306 20.01 3.84 -21.11
CA GLY A 306 18.78 4.58 -20.86
C GLY A 306 17.96 5.00 -22.08
N SER A 307 18.20 4.41 -23.25
CA SER A 307 17.60 4.85 -24.53
C SER A 307 16.10 4.55 -24.66
N HIS A 308 15.61 3.42 -24.14
CA HIS A 308 14.20 3.04 -24.20
C HIS A 308 13.81 2.13 -23.04
N ILE A 309 12.50 2.04 -22.76
CA ILE A 309 11.93 1.15 -21.74
C ILE A 309 11.88 -0.27 -22.29
N VAL A 310 12.40 -1.22 -21.54
CA VAL A 310 12.43 -2.66 -21.87
C VAL A 310 11.56 -3.50 -20.93
N GLY A 311 11.11 -2.94 -19.80
CA GLY A 311 10.27 -3.64 -18.85
C GLY A 311 9.78 -2.77 -17.69
N ASN A 312 9.14 -3.40 -16.71
CA ASN A 312 8.74 -2.78 -15.44
C ASN A 312 8.97 -3.75 -14.29
N VAL A 313 9.32 -3.22 -13.12
CA VAL A 313 9.34 -3.95 -11.85
C VAL A 313 8.44 -3.21 -10.88
N SER A 314 7.52 -3.93 -10.25
CA SER A 314 6.61 -3.41 -9.24
C SER A 314 6.90 -4.01 -7.87
N MET A 315 6.48 -3.32 -6.81
CA MET A 315 6.53 -3.85 -5.45
C MET A 315 5.77 -5.17 -5.28
N ARG A 316 4.81 -5.48 -6.18
CA ARG A 316 4.07 -6.75 -6.16
C ARG A 316 4.92 -7.93 -6.62
N ASP A 317 5.93 -7.69 -7.46
CA ASP A 317 6.75 -8.75 -8.04
C ASP A 317 7.68 -9.42 -7.00
N ILE A 318 7.84 -8.79 -5.85
CA ILE A 318 8.54 -9.36 -4.70
C ILE A 318 7.92 -10.67 -4.20
N GLN A 319 6.62 -10.87 -4.38
CA GLN A 319 5.95 -12.08 -3.90
C GLN A 319 6.61 -13.32 -4.53
N PHE A 320 7.03 -13.21 -5.79
CA PHE A 320 7.72 -14.28 -6.48
C PHE A 320 9.09 -14.55 -5.84
N LEU A 321 9.80 -13.51 -5.39
CA LEU A 321 11.10 -13.62 -4.71
C LEU A 321 10.99 -14.27 -3.33
N LEU A 322 9.90 -14.01 -2.61
CA LEU A 322 9.69 -14.53 -1.26
C LEU A 322 9.06 -15.93 -1.26
N VAL A 323 8.30 -16.29 -2.29
CA VAL A 323 7.51 -17.54 -2.35
C VAL A 323 8.17 -18.61 -3.20
N VAL A 324 8.90 -18.22 -4.26
CA VAL A 324 9.55 -19.18 -5.18
C VAL A 324 11.01 -18.80 -5.45
N PRO A 325 11.91 -18.88 -4.44
CA PRO A 325 13.31 -18.48 -4.59
C PRO A 325 14.06 -19.25 -5.70
N GLU A 326 13.64 -20.49 -5.99
CA GLU A 326 14.25 -21.35 -7.02
C GLU A 326 14.00 -20.87 -8.46
N MET A 327 12.93 -20.11 -8.74
CA MET A 327 12.65 -19.58 -10.09
C MET A 327 13.76 -18.63 -10.59
N TYR A 328 14.55 -18.07 -9.67
CA TYR A 328 15.60 -17.09 -9.94
C TYR A 328 16.94 -17.72 -10.28
N LYS A 329 17.14 -19.03 -10.03
CA LYS A 329 18.43 -19.71 -10.24
C LYS A 329 18.74 -19.95 -11.73
N THR A 330 17.75 -19.87 -12.62
CA THR A 330 17.89 -20.28 -14.03
C THR A 330 17.59 -19.18 -15.05
N SER A 331 17.05 -18.03 -14.63
CA SER A 331 16.54 -17.01 -15.54
C SER A 331 17.43 -15.77 -15.58
N ARG A 332 18.32 -15.68 -16.59
CA ARG A 332 19.03 -14.42 -16.91
C ARG A 332 18.12 -13.33 -17.48
N PHE A 333 16.92 -13.73 -17.88
CA PHE A 333 15.87 -12.84 -18.37
C PHE A 333 14.59 -13.22 -17.64
N MET A 334 14.22 -12.43 -16.64
CA MET A 334 12.87 -12.49 -16.12
C MET A 334 12.05 -11.55 -17.00
N HIS A 335 11.35 -12.11 -17.99
CA HIS A 335 10.10 -11.48 -18.42
C HIS A 335 9.16 -11.62 -17.22
N ILE A 336 9.25 -10.66 -16.29
CA ILE A 336 8.18 -10.44 -15.33
C ILE A 336 6.97 -10.18 -16.19
N HIS A 337 6.08 -11.17 -16.23
CA HIS A 337 4.86 -11.08 -17.00
C HIS A 337 4.15 -9.85 -16.47
N ILE A 338 4.04 -8.84 -17.35
CA ILE A 338 3.20 -7.70 -17.11
C ILE A 338 1.80 -8.30 -16.95
N SER A 339 1.31 -8.36 -15.71
CA SER A 339 -0.12 -8.35 -15.49
C SER A 339 -0.61 -6.96 -15.88
N ILE A 340 -0.63 -6.67 -17.19
CA ILE A 340 -1.84 -6.09 -17.75
C ILE A 340 -2.82 -7.20 -17.50
N TYR A 341 -3.54 -7.12 -16.38
CA TYR A 341 -4.70 -7.97 -16.21
C TYR A 341 -5.57 -7.71 -17.45
N HIS A 342 -5.53 -8.64 -18.38
CA HIS A 342 -6.67 -8.91 -19.23
C HIS A 342 -7.71 -9.48 -18.28
N PHE A 343 -8.56 -8.63 -17.69
CA PHE A 343 -9.84 -9.07 -17.12
C PHE A 343 -10.89 -7.97 -17.22
#